data_AF-A0A965A741-F1
#
_entry.id   AF-A0A965A741-F1
#
_cell.length_a   1.000
_cell.length_b   1.000
_cell.length_c   1.000
_cell.angle_alpha   90.00
_cell.angle_beta   90.00
_cell.angle_gamma   90.00
#
_symmetry.space_group_name_H-M   'P 1'
#
loop_
_entity.id
_entity.type
_entity.pdbx_description
1 polymer ?
#
loop_
_entity_poly.entity_id
_entity_poly.type
_entity_poly.pdbx_seq_one_letter_code
_entity_poly.pdbx_strand_id
1 'polypeptide(L)'
;MVCVAVILLILRFISSLVVRLVLSLIFATLGVVIYSQRAALVDCADKVTNAVSTAGAAGEVSCTFFGRDVTISLDSPASTG
;
A
#
# COMPACT_ATOMS: atom_id res chain seq x y z
N MET A 1 -36.07 32.02 -13.80
CA MET A 1 -34.67 31.76 -13.37
C MET A 1 -34.59 30.97 -12.06
N VAL A 2 -35.51 31.19 -11.10
CA VAL A 2 -35.53 30.49 -9.80
C VAL A 2 -35.59 28.96 -9.92
N CYS A 3 -36.45 28.39 -10.77
CA CYS A 3 -36.56 26.93 -10.93
C CYS A 3 -35.25 26.26 -11.37
N VAL A 4 -34.49 26.90 -12.27
CA VAL A 4 -33.20 26.38 -12.75
C VAL A 4 -32.16 26.37 -11.63
N ALA A 5 -32.13 27.43 -10.81
CA ALA A 5 -31.22 27.52 -9.67
C ALA A 5 -31.49 26.43 -8.62
N VAL A 6 -32.77 26.14 -8.33
CA VAL A 6 -33.16 25.07 -7.40
C VAL A 6 -32.72 23.70 -7.90
N ILE A 7 -32.93 23.40 -9.19
CA ILE A 7 -32.51 22.12 -9.80
C ILE A 7 -30.99 21.95 -9.73
N LEU A 8 -30.23 22.99 -10.09
CA LEU A 8 -28.76 22.95 -10.02
C LEU A 8 -28.26 22.77 -8.58
N LEU A 9 -28.93 23.36 -7.59
CA LEU A 9 -28.57 23.22 -6.19
C LEU A 9 -28.75 21.78 -5.70
N ILE A 10 -29.86 21.14 -6.04
CA ILE A 10 -30.13 19.74 -5.68
C ILE A 10 -29.12 18.80 -6.34
N LEU A 11 -28.88 18.96 -7.64
CA LEU A 11 -27.90 18.15 -8.38
C LEU A 11 -26.49 18.31 -7.81
N ARG A 12 -26.10 19.53 -7.46
CA ARG A 12 -24.78 19.82 -6.88
C ARG A 12 -24.64 19.26 -5.47
N PHE A 13 -25.71 19.22 -4.69
CA PHE A 13 -25.71 18.64 -3.36
C PHE A 13 -25.48 17.12 -3.41
N ILE A 14 -26.18 16.42 -4.30
CA ILE A 14 -26.03 14.97 -4.51
C ILE A 14 -24.60 14.66 -5.00
N SER A 15 -24.13 15.37 -6.01
CA SER A 15 -22.76 15.19 -6.53
C SER A 15 -21.69 15.46 -5.46
N SER A 16 -21.92 16.44 -4.58
CA SER A 16 -20.99 16.72 -3.48
C SER A 16 -20.92 15.58 -2.47
N LEU A 17 -22.06 14.95 -2.14
CA LEU A 17 -22.10 13.79 -1.26
C LEU A 17 -21.40 12.58 -1.86
N VAL A 18 -21.67 12.28 -3.13
CA VAL A 18 -21.02 11.16 -3.84
C VAL A 18 -19.51 11.36 -3.89
N VAL A 19 -19.03 12.54 -4.28
CA VAL A 19 -17.60 12.84 -4.33
C VAL A 19 -16.93 12.70 -2.97
N ARG A 20 -17.57 13.20 -1.90
CA ARG A 20 -17.06 13.04 -0.52
C ARG A 20 -16.96 11.59 -0.11
N LEU A 21 -17.95 10.77 -0.44
CA LEU A 21 -18.00 9.35 -0.10
C LEU A 21 -16.94 8.56 -0.89
N VAL A 22 -16.81 8.83 -2.19
CA VAL A 22 -15.78 8.22 -3.04
C VAL A 22 -14.38 8.60 -2.58
N LEU A 23 -14.12 9.89 -2.29
CA LEU A 23 -12.83 10.30 -1.72
C LEU A 23 -12.55 9.59 -0.40
N SER A 24 -13.52 9.54 0.51
CA SER A 24 -13.36 8.84 1.79
C SER A 24 -12.99 7.37 1.59
N LEU A 25 -13.63 6.70 0.64
CA LEU A 25 -13.33 5.30 0.31
C LEU A 25 -11.90 5.14 -0.25
N ILE A 26 -11.49 6.02 -1.15
CA ILE A 26 -10.14 6.01 -1.74
C ILE A 26 -9.08 6.22 -0.66
N PHE A 27 -9.26 7.19 0.24
CA PHE A 27 -8.31 7.42 1.33
C PHE A 27 -8.25 6.22 2.29
N ALA A 28 -9.40 5.58 2.58
CA ALA A 28 -9.43 4.39 3.41
C ALA A 28 -8.68 3.22 2.76
N THR A 29 -8.93 2.93 1.47
CA THR A 29 -8.25 1.85 0.76
C THR A 29 -6.76 2.13 0.58
N LEU A 30 -6.37 3.37 0.24
CA LEU A 30 -4.97 3.78 0.19
C LEU A 30 -4.29 3.65 1.56
N GLY A 31 -4.97 4.03 2.64
CA GLY A 31 -4.45 3.85 4.00
C GLY A 31 -4.19 2.39 4.34
N VAL A 32 -5.13 1.49 4.02
CA VAL A 32 -4.97 0.04 4.20
C VAL A 32 -3.85 -0.51 3.32
N VAL A 33 -3.78 -0.07 2.06
CA VAL A 33 -2.74 -0.45 1.11
C VAL A 33 -1.36 -0.01 1.59
N ILE A 34 -1.19 1.23 2.05
CA ILE A 34 0.06 1.77 2.58
C ILE A 34 0.45 1.07 3.89
N TYR A 35 -0.52 0.79 4.76
CA TYR A 35 -0.29 0.04 5.99
C TYR A 35 0.16 -1.40 5.70
N SER A 36 -0.49 -2.08 4.76
CA SER A 36 -0.10 -3.40 4.29
C SER A 36 1.27 -3.39 3.61
N GLN A 37 1.61 -2.32 2.89
CA GLN A 37 2.96 -2.13 2.33
C GLN A 37 3.99 -2.06 3.47
N ARG A 38 3.78 -1.23 4.50
CA ARG A 38 4.72 -1.14 5.63
C ARG A 38 4.84 -2.45 6.43
N ALA A 39 3.72 -3.13 6.69
CA ALA A 39 3.74 -4.39 7.43
C ALA A 39 4.50 -5.50 6.68
N ALA A 40 4.27 -5.62 5.35
CA ALA A 40 4.96 -6.61 4.53
C ALA A 40 6.49 -6.40 4.47
N LEU A 41 6.97 -5.14 4.54
CA LEU A 41 8.41 -4.86 4.66
C LEU A 41 8.98 -5.32 6.01
N VAL A 42 8.27 -5.10 7.11
CA VAL A 42 8.73 -5.47 8.46
C VAL A 42 8.80 -6.99 8.61
N ASP A 43 7.78 -7.72 8.16
CA ASP A 43 7.77 -9.19 8.20
C ASP A 43 8.87 -9.80 7.31
N CYS A 44 9.15 -9.21 6.14
CA CYS A 44 10.23 -9.69 5.28
C CYS A 44 11.61 -9.39 5.89
N ALA A 45 11.80 -8.22 6.48
CA ALA A 45 13.05 -7.88 7.17
C ALA A 45 13.34 -8.85 8.32
N ASP A 46 12.33 -9.16 9.14
CA ASP A 46 12.46 -10.13 10.24
C ASP A 46 12.81 -11.54 9.72
N LYS A 47 12.15 -12.00 8.65
CA LYS A 47 12.43 -13.28 7.98
C LYS A 47 13.86 -13.35 7.44
N VAL A 48 14.34 -12.28 6.79
CA VAL A 48 15.71 -12.17 6.28
C VAL A 48 16.72 -12.16 7.43
N THR A 49 16.50 -11.34 8.46
CA THR A 49 17.39 -11.27 9.63
C THR A 49 17.49 -12.63 10.32
N ASN A 50 16.38 -13.36 10.45
CA ASN A 50 16.37 -14.68 11.08
C ASN A 50 17.05 -15.73 10.17
N ALA A 51 16.83 -15.69 8.85
CA ALA A 51 17.52 -16.56 7.90
C ALA A 51 19.04 -16.35 7.89
N VAL A 52 19.50 -15.09 7.88
CA VAL A 52 20.92 -14.73 7.96
C VAL A 52 21.53 -15.20 9.29
N SER A 53 20.79 -15.06 10.38
CA SER A 53 21.26 -15.44 11.73
C SER A 53 21.32 -16.96 11.94
N THR A 54 20.47 -17.72 11.26
CA THR A 54 20.40 -19.19 11.44
C THR A 54 21.24 -19.97 10.43
N ALA A 55 21.42 -19.43 9.21
CA ALA A 55 22.02 -20.20 8.11
C ALA A 55 23.48 -19.83 7.76
N GLY A 56 23.99 -18.65 8.16
CA GLY A 56 25.39 -18.28 7.91
C GLY A 56 25.86 -18.35 6.44
N ALA A 57 24.96 -18.43 5.46
CA ALA A 57 25.32 -18.69 4.06
C ALA A 57 24.30 -18.09 3.09
N ALA A 58 24.83 -17.64 1.96
CA ALA A 58 24.12 -17.15 0.78
C ALA A 58 22.91 -18.02 0.42
N GLY A 59 21.74 -17.39 0.32
CA GLY A 59 20.48 -18.05 -0.01
C GLY A 59 19.45 -17.06 -0.53
N GLU A 60 18.55 -17.55 -1.37
CA GLU A 60 17.43 -16.77 -1.91
C GLU A 60 16.29 -16.74 -0.90
N VAL A 61 15.93 -15.55 -0.42
CA VAL A 61 14.76 -15.34 0.43
C VAL A 61 13.62 -14.82 -0.44
N SER A 62 12.62 -15.67 -0.66
CA SER A 62 11.38 -15.28 -1.33
C SER A 62 10.45 -14.58 -0.35
N CYS A 63 10.19 -13.30 -0.57
CA CYS A 63 9.17 -12.53 0.15
C CYS A 63 8.05 -12.12 -0.82
N THR A 64 6.81 -12.42 -0.48
CA THR A 64 5.65 -11.92 -1.24
C THR A 64 5.42 -10.45 -0.90
N PHE A 65 5.82 -9.55 -1.80
CA PHE A 65 5.59 -8.12 -1.68
C PHE A 65 4.39 -7.73 -2.55
N PHE A 66 3.30 -7.29 -1.92
CA PHE A 66 2.15 -6.71 -2.64
C PHE A 66 1.52 -7.64 -3.71
N GLY A 67 1.49 -8.95 -3.43
CA GLY A 67 0.98 -9.96 -4.37
C GLY A 67 1.95 -10.32 -5.50
N ARG A 68 3.20 -9.84 -5.45
CA ARG A 68 4.28 -10.33 -6.29
C ARG A 68 5.36 -10.97 -5.43
N ASP A 69 5.76 -12.17 -5.80
CA ASP A 69 6.90 -12.84 -5.16
C ASP A 69 8.19 -12.15 -5.58
N VAL A 70 8.89 -11.59 -4.59
CA VAL A 70 10.20 -10.97 -4.73
C VAL A 70 11.22 -11.93 -4.12
N THR A 71 11.98 -12.59 -4.97
CA THR A 71 13.15 -13.37 -4.58
C THR A 71 14.32 -12.43 -4.35
N ILE A 72 14.76 -12.30 -3.09
CA ILE A 72 15.94 -11.54 -2.71
C ILE A 72 17.09 -12.53 -2.57
N SER A 73 18.02 -12.55 -3.52
CA SER A 73 19.28 -13.27 -3.38
C SER A 73 20.16 -12.52 -2.39
N LEU A 74 20.49 -13.15 -1.25
CA LEU A 74 21.41 -12.60 -0.27
C LEU A 74 22.85 -12.75 -0.78
N ASP A 75 23.27 -11.87 -1.68
CA ASP A 75 24.68 -11.58 -1.95
C ASP A 75 25.03 -10.30 -1.20
N SER A 76 25.76 -10.42 -0.09
CA SER A 76 26.39 -9.28 0.57
C SER A 76 27.58 -8.87 -0.29
N PRO A 77 27.66 -7.59 -0.73
CA PRO A 77 28.04 -6.56 0.22
C PRO A 77 27.18 -5.30 0.12
N ALA A 78 26.90 -4.73 1.30
CA ALA A 78 26.75 -3.30 1.55
C ALA A 78 26.03 -2.44 0.50
N SER A 79 24.89 -1.88 0.93
CA SER A 79 24.44 -0.56 0.51
C SER A 79 25.64 0.40 0.32
N THR A 80 26.00 0.65 -0.93
CA THR A 80 26.96 1.68 -1.32
C THR A 80 26.36 2.40 -2.52
N GLY A 81 25.81 3.60 -2.28
CA GLY A 81 25.28 4.50 -3.31
C GLY A 81 23.91 5.04 -3.00
#